data_AF-A0A0J8H0G4-F1
#
_entry.id   AF-A0A0J8H0G4-F1
#
_cell.length_a   1.000
_cell.length_b   1.000
_cell.length_c   1.000
_cell.angle_alpha   90.00
_cell.angle_beta   90.00
_cell.angle_gamma   90.00
#
_symmetry.space_group_name_H-M   'P 1'
#
loop_
_entity.id
_entity.type
_entity.pdbx_description
1 polymer ?
#
loop_
_entity_poly.entity_id
_entity_poly.type
_entity_poly.pdbx_seq_one_letter_code
_entity_poly.pdbx_strand_id
1 'polypeptide(L)'
;MYKIFMCSLFILFLSKAFAGEVKRGDDLSLEKFEYILSKSMSKLPKLWSVIDQITNQDVNIYITPIEKGLGKARGKNSIYIAPRAFIHDLKAYPEDRLIVVLLHEYGHILFNRQSNRKSNNKAEHEYAAFKYSVQHALRIAEKGDSGPIRQLVHYLPLRVQNGKKSDPHTIALKKLTKENFWSDVLSKYQ
;
A
#
# COMPACT_ATOMS: atom_id res chain seq x y z
N MET A 1 58.86 25.17 7.19
CA MET A 1 57.41 25.43 7.01
C MET A 1 56.70 24.10 6.77
N TYR A 2 56.12 23.49 7.81
CA TYR A 2 55.38 22.24 7.68
C TYR A 2 53.91 22.55 7.37
N LYS A 3 53.43 22.10 6.21
CA LYS A 3 52.00 22.11 5.86
C LYS A 3 51.35 20.87 6.47
N ILE A 4 50.48 21.08 7.45
CA ILE A 4 49.62 20.04 8.03
C ILE A 4 48.47 19.81 7.04
N PHE A 5 48.40 18.61 6.46
CA PHE A 5 47.29 18.15 5.63
C PHE A 5 46.23 17.57 6.56
N MET A 6 45.13 18.30 6.77
CA MET A 6 44.00 17.84 7.57
C MET A 6 43.11 16.96 6.68
N CYS A 7 43.27 15.64 6.76
CA CYS A 7 42.35 14.68 6.16
C CYS A 7 41.08 14.61 7.03
N SER A 8 40.02 15.31 6.62
CA SER A 8 38.67 15.07 7.16
C SER A 8 38.17 13.71 6.69
N LEU A 9 38.28 12.72 7.58
CA LEU A 9 37.69 11.39 7.42
C LEU A 9 36.17 11.53 7.53
N PHE A 10 35.50 11.68 6.38
CA PHE A 10 34.05 11.55 6.26
C PHE A 10 33.68 10.08 6.52
N ILE A 11 33.36 9.75 7.76
CA ILE A 11 32.77 8.46 8.12
C ILE A 11 31.35 8.47 7.56
N LEU A 12 31.19 7.94 6.34
CA LEU A 12 29.90 7.54 5.80
C LEU A 12 29.36 6.43 6.71
N PHE A 13 28.57 6.80 7.71
CA PHE A 13 27.66 5.87 8.37
C PHE A 13 26.69 5.38 7.30
N LEU A 14 27.02 4.26 6.68
CA LEU A 14 26.09 3.41 5.94
C LEU A 14 25.08 2.89 6.97
N SER A 15 24.08 3.70 7.28
CA SER A 15 22.85 3.24 7.89
C SER A 15 22.31 2.16 6.97
N LYS A 16 22.51 0.89 7.35
CA LYS A 16 21.80 -0.23 6.73
C LYS A 16 20.32 0.06 6.95
N ALA A 17 19.66 0.59 5.94
CA ALA A 17 18.21 0.66 5.92
C ALA A 17 17.75 -0.79 6.11
N PHE A 18 17.06 -1.06 7.21
CA PHE A 18 16.43 -2.36 7.41
C PHE A 18 15.37 -2.49 6.31
N ALA A 19 15.67 -3.29 5.28
CA ALA A 19 14.67 -3.67 4.31
C ALA A 19 13.74 -4.70 4.96
N GLY A 20 12.44 -4.50 4.81
CA GLY A 20 11.46 -5.55 5.09
C GLY A 20 11.49 -6.63 4.02
N GLU A 21 10.71 -7.68 4.20
CA GLU A 21 10.68 -8.82 3.27
C GLU A 21 9.25 -9.33 3.07
N VAL A 22 9.04 -10.13 2.02
CA VAL A 22 7.82 -10.92 1.87
C VAL A 22 7.98 -12.23 2.64
N LYS A 23 7.07 -12.48 3.58
CA LYS A 23 7.14 -13.58 4.55
C LYS A 23 5.93 -14.50 4.48
N ARG A 24 6.14 -15.76 4.79
CA ARG A 24 5.08 -16.74 5.03
C ARG A 24 4.42 -16.44 6.38
N GLY A 25 3.10 -16.39 6.44
CA GLY A 25 2.36 -16.42 7.71
C GLY A 25 2.34 -17.84 8.30
N ASP A 26 2.29 -17.96 9.63
CA ASP A 26 2.38 -19.24 10.33
C ASP A 26 1.32 -20.26 9.88
N ASP A 27 0.12 -19.76 9.54
CA ASP A 27 -1.04 -20.56 9.11
C ASP A 27 -1.02 -20.92 7.60
N LEU A 28 0.07 -20.63 6.88
CA LEU A 28 0.22 -20.96 5.46
C LEU A 28 1.30 -22.03 5.26
N SER A 29 1.00 -23.13 4.58
CA SER A 29 2.01 -24.15 4.28
C SER A 29 3.14 -23.58 3.41
N LEU A 30 4.36 -24.10 3.59
CA LEU A 30 5.53 -23.70 2.80
C LEU A 30 5.30 -23.91 1.31
N GLU A 31 4.81 -25.08 0.93
CA GLU A 31 4.47 -25.42 -0.47
C GLU A 31 3.53 -24.40 -1.10
N LYS A 32 2.47 -24.00 -0.38
CA LYS A 32 1.50 -23.02 -0.89
C LYS A 32 2.11 -21.63 -1.01
N PHE A 33 2.99 -21.25 -0.10
CA PHE A 33 3.72 -19.99 -0.16
C PHE A 33 4.67 -19.95 -1.38
N GLU A 34 5.48 -20.98 -1.58
CA GLU A 34 6.38 -21.09 -2.74
C GLU A 34 5.61 -21.14 -4.06
N TYR A 35 4.47 -21.83 -4.09
CA TYR A 35 3.56 -21.81 -5.23
C TYR A 35 3.06 -20.39 -5.55
N ILE A 36 2.66 -19.62 -4.53
CA ILE A 36 2.24 -18.22 -4.71
C ILE A 36 3.37 -17.38 -5.29
N LEU A 37 4.57 -17.47 -4.73
CA LEU A 37 5.72 -16.70 -5.22
C LEU A 37 6.02 -17.03 -6.69
N SER A 38 6.20 -18.31 -6.99
CA SER A 38 6.56 -18.77 -8.34
C SER A 38 5.53 -18.42 -9.42
N LYS A 39 4.23 -18.42 -9.08
CA LYS A 39 3.16 -18.14 -10.04
C LYS A 39 2.80 -16.66 -10.16
N SER A 40 2.91 -15.89 -9.07
CA SER A 40 2.43 -14.51 -9.07
C SER A 40 3.49 -13.52 -9.53
N MET A 41 4.79 -13.79 -9.34
CA MET A 41 5.85 -12.84 -9.73
C MET A 41 5.83 -12.49 -11.22
N SER A 42 5.65 -13.48 -12.09
CA SER A 42 5.58 -13.24 -13.55
C SER A 42 4.21 -12.75 -14.02
N LYS A 43 3.13 -13.05 -13.28
CA LYS A 43 1.75 -12.71 -13.66
C LYS A 43 1.31 -11.34 -13.15
N LEU A 44 1.93 -10.86 -12.08
CA LEU A 44 1.61 -9.60 -11.42
C LEU A 44 2.86 -8.72 -11.26
N PRO A 45 3.61 -8.43 -12.34
CA PRO A 45 4.88 -7.74 -12.26
C PRO A 45 4.78 -6.32 -11.67
N LYS A 46 3.67 -5.61 -11.90
CA LYS A 46 3.44 -4.26 -11.39
C LYS A 46 3.14 -4.29 -9.89
N LEU A 47 2.34 -5.26 -9.44
CA LEU A 47 2.10 -5.48 -8.02
C LEU A 47 3.40 -5.80 -7.28
N TRP A 48 4.23 -6.68 -7.85
CA TRP A 48 5.52 -7.04 -7.28
C TRP A 48 6.49 -5.86 -7.22
N SER A 49 6.50 -4.99 -8.23
CA SER A 49 7.25 -3.72 -8.16
C SER A 49 6.81 -2.82 -6.99
N VAL A 50 5.50 -2.75 -6.70
CA VAL A 50 4.99 -1.99 -5.55
C VAL A 50 5.33 -2.68 -4.21
N ILE A 51 5.28 -4.01 -4.16
CA ILE A 51 5.74 -4.81 -3.01
C ILE A 51 7.20 -4.46 -2.70
N ASP A 52 8.08 -4.49 -3.70
CA ASP A 52 9.50 -4.19 -3.54
C ASP A 52 9.75 -2.76 -3.07
N GLN A 53 8.98 -1.78 -3.59
CA GLN A 53 9.07 -0.40 -3.11
C GLN A 53 8.67 -0.25 -1.64
N ILE A 54 7.66 -1.00 -1.18
CA ILE A 54 7.18 -0.97 0.20
C ILE A 54 8.15 -1.69 1.13
N THR A 55 8.65 -2.86 0.76
CA THR A 55 9.60 -3.64 1.57
C THR A 55 10.92 -2.90 1.74
N ASN A 56 11.38 -2.16 0.73
CA ASN A 56 12.53 -1.25 0.83
C ASN A 56 12.35 -0.10 1.86
N GLN A 57 11.17 0.05 2.46
CA GLN A 57 10.89 1.03 3.51
C GLN A 57 10.62 0.40 4.88
N ASP A 58 11.31 -0.68 5.20
CA ASP A 58 11.20 -1.40 6.48
C ASP A 58 9.77 -1.90 6.76
N VAL A 59 9.12 -2.49 5.75
CA VAL A 59 7.78 -3.09 5.91
C VAL A 59 7.83 -4.55 5.52
N ASN A 60 7.46 -5.42 6.46
CA ASN A 60 7.27 -6.84 6.19
C ASN A 60 5.88 -7.06 5.59
N ILE A 61 5.79 -7.84 4.52
CA ILE A 61 4.53 -8.24 3.90
C ILE A 61 4.34 -9.74 4.14
N TYR A 62 3.36 -10.09 4.96
CA TYR A 62 3.02 -11.48 5.29
C TYR A 62 1.92 -11.99 4.38
N ILE A 63 2.14 -13.11 3.69
CA ILE A 63 1.09 -13.83 3.00
C ILE A 63 0.47 -14.82 3.97
N THR A 64 -0.75 -14.54 4.42
CA THR A 64 -1.44 -15.34 5.44
C THR A 64 -2.93 -15.42 5.16
N PRO A 65 -3.63 -16.52 5.49
CA PRO A 65 -5.10 -16.53 5.46
C PRO A 65 -5.65 -15.37 6.30
N ILE A 66 -6.48 -14.52 5.68
CA ILE A 66 -7.20 -13.43 6.37
C ILE A 66 -8.69 -13.73 6.24
N GLU A 67 -9.42 -13.71 7.35
CA GLU A 67 -10.86 -14.01 7.38
C GLU A 67 -11.69 -13.01 6.56
N LYS A 68 -11.30 -11.72 6.57
CA LYS A 68 -12.04 -10.63 5.93
C LYS A 68 -11.12 -9.72 5.12
N GLY A 69 -11.55 -9.37 3.91
CA GLY A 69 -10.80 -8.47 3.03
C GLY A 69 -9.63 -9.14 2.30
N LEU A 70 -8.79 -8.32 1.68
CA LEU A 70 -7.61 -8.76 0.93
C LEU A 70 -6.30 -8.39 1.62
N GLY A 71 -6.32 -7.34 2.43
CA GLY A 71 -5.16 -6.81 3.13
C GLY A 71 -5.53 -6.38 4.55
N LYS A 72 -4.50 -6.24 5.39
CA LYS A 72 -4.58 -5.65 6.71
C LYS A 72 -3.21 -5.14 7.17
N ALA A 73 -3.11 -3.86 7.47
CA ALA A 73 -1.97 -3.28 8.16
C ALA A 73 -1.99 -3.58 9.67
N ARG A 74 -0.82 -3.82 10.26
CA ARG A 74 -0.63 -4.02 11.70
C ARG A 74 0.62 -3.29 12.18
N GLY A 75 0.45 -2.49 13.23
CA GLY A 75 1.57 -1.76 13.83
C GLY A 75 2.20 -0.78 12.84
N LYS A 76 3.52 -0.64 12.91
CA LYS A 76 4.29 0.36 12.14
C LYS A 76 5.08 -0.23 10.96
N ASN A 77 5.04 -1.53 10.74
CA ASN A 77 5.96 -2.19 9.80
C ASN A 77 5.47 -3.55 9.28
N SER A 78 4.19 -3.88 9.40
CA SER A 78 3.67 -5.18 8.96
C SER A 78 2.37 -5.04 8.19
N ILE A 79 2.34 -5.55 6.96
CA ILE A 79 1.13 -5.69 6.15
C ILE A 79 0.86 -7.19 5.99
N TYR A 80 -0.38 -7.59 6.11
CA TYR A 80 -0.83 -8.96 5.88
C TYR A 80 -1.69 -8.96 4.63
N ILE A 81 -1.44 -9.88 3.70
CA ILE A 81 -2.19 -10.03 2.44
C ILE A 81 -2.73 -11.46 2.34
N ALA A 82 -3.99 -11.58 1.94
CA ALA A 82 -4.63 -12.88 1.77
C ALA A 82 -4.06 -13.63 0.54
N PRO A 83 -3.75 -14.94 0.62
CA PRO A 83 -3.29 -15.76 -0.51
C PRO A 83 -4.13 -15.60 -1.77
N ARG A 84 -5.45 -15.39 -1.59
CA ARG A 84 -6.37 -15.22 -2.72
C ARG A 84 -6.08 -14.01 -3.62
N ALA A 85 -5.38 -13.00 -3.10
CA ALA A 85 -4.91 -11.87 -3.90
C ALA A 85 -3.94 -12.30 -5.01
N PHE A 86 -3.25 -13.43 -4.84
CA PHE A 86 -2.23 -13.90 -5.78
C PHE A 86 -2.68 -15.11 -6.63
N ILE A 87 -3.72 -15.82 -6.19
CA ILE A 87 -4.10 -17.12 -6.76
C ILE A 87 -5.40 -17.07 -7.57
N HIS A 88 -6.35 -16.18 -7.26
CA HIS A 88 -7.65 -16.14 -7.94
C HIS A 88 -7.61 -15.38 -9.28
N ASP A 89 -8.65 -15.60 -10.09
CA ASP A 89 -8.85 -14.98 -11.40
C ASP A 89 -8.75 -13.44 -11.31
N LEU A 90 -7.85 -12.89 -12.15
CA LEU A 90 -7.62 -11.46 -12.33
C LEU A 90 -8.88 -10.70 -12.74
N LYS A 91 -9.92 -11.38 -13.25
CA LYS A 91 -11.21 -10.73 -13.54
C LYS A 91 -11.87 -10.12 -12.30
N ALA A 92 -11.80 -10.81 -11.15
CA ALA A 92 -12.41 -10.30 -9.92
C ALA A 92 -11.51 -9.25 -9.23
N TYR A 93 -10.19 -9.43 -9.34
CA TYR A 93 -9.18 -8.58 -8.74
C TYR A 93 -8.06 -8.32 -9.75
N PRO A 94 -8.27 -7.40 -10.70
CA PRO A 94 -7.20 -7.05 -11.64
C PRO A 94 -6.00 -6.52 -10.85
N GLU A 95 -4.82 -6.72 -11.39
CA GLU A 95 -3.56 -6.32 -10.74
C GLU A 95 -3.60 -4.88 -10.21
N ASP A 96 -4.15 -3.96 -11.00
CA ASP A 96 -4.34 -2.55 -10.63
C ASP A 96 -5.14 -2.36 -9.34
N ARG A 97 -6.17 -3.19 -9.14
CA ARG A 97 -6.99 -3.16 -7.92
C ARG A 97 -6.21 -3.67 -6.72
N LEU A 98 -5.35 -4.68 -6.92
CA LEU A 98 -4.48 -5.20 -5.87
C LEU A 98 -3.42 -4.16 -5.46
N ILE A 99 -2.87 -3.42 -6.42
CA ILE A 99 -1.96 -2.30 -6.16
C ILE A 99 -2.65 -1.27 -5.26
N VAL A 100 -3.90 -0.89 -5.58
CA VAL A 100 -4.67 0.05 -4.75
C VAL A 100 -4.88 -0.46 -3.33
N VAL A 101 -5.21 -1.74 -3.15
CA VAL A 101 -5.34 -2.36 -1.82
C VAL A 101 -4.02 -2.29 -1.06
N LEU A 102 -2.91 -2.65 -1.70
CA LEU A 102 -1.60 -2.65 -1.05
C LEU A 102 -1.15 -1.24 -0.65
N LEU A 103 -1.39 -0.25 -1.51
CA LEU A 103 -1.14 1.16 -1.19
C LEU A 103 -2.01 1.64 -0.03
N HIS A 104 -3.25 1.19 0.08
CA HIS A 104 -4.14 1.51 1.20
C HIS A 104 -3.59 0.96 2.51
N GLU A 105 -3.22 -0.33 2.56
CA GLU A 105 -2.61 -0.91 3.75
C GLU A 105 -1.30 -0.20 4.12
N TYR A 106 -0.50 0.18 3.14
CA TYR A 106 0.72 0.92 3.39
C TYR A 106 0.46 2.36 3.89
N GLY A 107 -0.61 3.00 3.44
CA GLY A 107 -1.06 4.29 3.97
C GLY A 107 -1.39 4.23 5.47
N HIS A 108 -1.98 3.12 5.94
CA HIS A 108 -2.16 2.88 7.38
C HIS A 108 -0.83 2.75 8.12
N ILE A 109 0.18 2.09 7.53
CA ILE A 109 1.52 1.99 8.12
C ILE A 109 2.15 3.37 8.27
N LEU A 110 2.09 4.20 7.23
CA LEU A 110 2.62 5.56 7.27
C LEU A 110 1.94 6.41 8.34
N PHE A 111 0.61 6.34 8.44
CA PHE A 111 -0.12 7.04 9.48
C PHE A 111 0.30 6.57 10.89
N ASN A 112 0.46 5.25 11.09
CA ASN A 112 0.88 4.69 12.38
C ASN A 112 2.31 5.09 12.77
N ARG A 113 3.19 5.31 11.78
CA ARG A 113 4.56 5.80 12.01
C ARG A 113 4.58 7.25 12.48
N GLN A 114 3.75 8.09 11.86
CA GLN A 114 3.65 9.53 12.17
C GLN A 114 2.89 9.80 13.47
N SER A 115 1.88 8.97 13.77
CA SER A 115 1.05 9.14 14.96
C SER A 115 1.75 8.51 16.16
N ASN A 116 2.34 9.36 17.03
CA ASN A 116 2.90 8.91 18.32
C ASN A 116 1.84 8.38 19.30
N ARG A 117 0.54 8.46 18.96
CA ARG A 117 -0.57 7.90 19.73
C ARG A 117 -1.49 7.10 18.81
N LYS A 118 -2.08 6.02 19.34
CA LYS A 118 -3.22 5.34 18.71
C LYS A 118 -4.33 6.39 18.55
N SER A 119 -4.49 6.99 17.36
CA SER A 119 -5.69 7.79 17.08
C SER A 119 -6.87 6.83 17.17
N ASN A 120 -7.76 7.08 18.13
CA ASN A 120 -9.00 6.30 18.25
C ASN A 120 -9.98 6.64 17.12
N ASN A 121 -9.68 7.66 16.31
CA ASN A 121 -10.51 8.04 15.16
C ASN A 121 -10.20 7.15 13.95
N LYS A 122 -10.92 6.02 13.87
CA LYS A 122 -10.83 5.10 12.73
C LYS A 122 -11.08 5.79 11.39
N ALA A 123 -12.01 6.74 11.32
CA ALA A 123 -12.31 7.42 10.05
C ALA A 123 -11.15 8.31 9.57
N GLU A 124 -10.37 8.87 10.48
CA GLU A 124 -9.16 9.63 10.13
C GLU A 124 -8.05 8.72 9.61
N HIS A 125 -7.89 7.54 10.24
CA HIS A 125 -6.94 6.51 9.83
C HIS A 125 -7.23 6.02 8.40
N GLU A 126 -8.49 5.71 8.12
CA GLU A 126 -9.00 5.34 6.79
C GLU A 126 -8.81 6.45 5.77
N TYR A 127 -9.11 7.69 6.15
CA TYR A 127 -8.95 8.85 5.28
C TYR A 127 -7.49 9.03 4.85
N ALA A 128 -6.54 8.90 5.78
CA ALA A 128 -5.12 8.99 5.46
C ALA A 128 -4.68 7.88 4.49
N ALA A 129 -5.17 6.65 4.69
CA ALA A 129 -4.88 5.51 3.82
C ALA A 129 -5.47 5.68 2.41
N PHE A 130 -6.72 6.12 2.29
CA PHE A 130 -7.31 6.42 0.98
C PHE A 130 -6.61 7.57 0.28
N LYS A 131 -6.31 8.66 0.99
CA LYS A 131 -5.61 9.81 0.42
C LYS A 131 -4.22 9.42 -0.10
N TYR A 132 -3.47 8.64 0.69
CA TYR A 132 -2.19 8.09 0.25
C TYR A 132 -2.35 7.24 -1.03
N SER A 133 -3.35 6.35 -1.06
CA SER A 133 -3.62 5.48 -2.21
C SER A 133 -3.87 6.28 -3.48
N VAL A 134 -4.71 7.32 -3.42
CA VAL A 134 -5.01 8.17 -4.58
C VAL A 134 -3.78 8.94 -5.03
N GLN A 135 -3.07 9.60 -4.11
CA GLN A 135 -1.87 10.37 -4.45
C GLN A 135 -0.77 9.50 -5.06
N HIS A 136 -0.59 8.27 -4.56
CA HIS A 136 0.43 7.38 -5.09
C HIS A 136 0.00 6.78 -6.44
N ALA A 137 -1.27 6.41 -6.60
CA ALA A 137 -1.81 5.98 -7.89
C ALA A 137 -1.71 7.07 -8.97
N LEU A 138 -1.87 8.35 -8.62
CA LEU A 138 -1.61 9.47 -9.52
C LEU A 138 -0.15 9.52 -9.98
N ARG A 139 0.81 9.33 -9.08
CA ARG A 139 2.25 9.29 -9.44
C ARG A 139 2.59 8.11 -10.34
N ILE A 140 1.93 6.97 -10.16
CA ILE A 140 2.06 5.82 -11.06
C ILE A 140 1.49 6.18 -12.46
N ALA A 141 0.35 6.88 -12.50
CA ALA A 141 -0.26 7.35 -13.74
C ALA A 141 0.60 8.40 -14.48
N GLU A 142 1.25 9.31 -13.75
CA GLU A 142 2.21 10.28 -14.30
C GLU A 142 3.43 9.61 -14.94
N LYS A 143 3.75 8.38 -14.53
CA LYS A 143 4.82 7.55 -15.12
C LYS A 143 4.32 6.65 -16.26
N GLY A 144 3.06 6.81 -16.68
CA GLY A 144 2.47 6.11 -17.83
C GLY A 144 1.54 4.95 -17.50
N ASP A 145 1.37 4.56 -16.23
CA ASP A 145 0.43 3.49 -15.86
C ASP A 145 -0.82 4.04 -15.16
N SER A 146 -1.88 4.29 -15.93
CA SER A 146 -3.14 4.80 -15.40
C SER A 146 -4.06 3.73 -14.81
N GLY A 147 -3.68 2.46 -14.82
CA GLY A 147 -4.52 1.35 -14.35
C GLY A 147 -5.01 1.53 -12.91
N PRO A 148 -4.12 1.69 -11.92
CA PRO A 148 -4.51 1.84 -10.51
C PRO A 148 -5.42 3.03 -10.22
N ILE A 149 -5.18 4.19 -10.86
CA ILE A 149 -6.02 5.37 -10.63
C ILE A 149 -7.41 5.22 -11.26
N ARG A 150 -7.52 4.56 -12.43
CA ARG A 150 -8.83 4.24 -13.04
C ARG A 150 -9.66 3.31 -12.16
N GLN A 151 -9.02 2.34 -11.48
CA GLN A 151 -9.71 1.50 -10.48
C GLN A 151 -10.28 2.33 -9.33
N LEU A 152 -9.53 3.30 -8.82
CA LEU A 152 -9.99 4.20 -7.76
C LEU A 152 -11.16 5.08 -8.23
N VAL A 153 -11.04 5.72 -9.39
CA VAL A 153 -12.10 6.58 -9.96
C VAL A 153 -13.39 5.80 -10.21
N HIS A 154 -13.28 4.55 -10.69
CA HIS A 154 -14.44 3.71 -10.93
C HIS A 154 -15.13 3.25 -9.63
N TYR A 155 -14.38 2.73 -8.65
CA TYR A 155 -14.98 2.07 -7.49
C TYR A 155 -15.23 2.96 -6.28
N LEU A 156 -14.48 4.05 -6.09
CA LEU A 156 -14.67 4.90 -4.90
C LEU A 156 -16.05 5.56 -4.84
N PRO A 157 -16.62 6.15 -5.92
CA PRO A 157 -17.97 6.72 -5.90
C PRO A 157 -19.04 5.68 -5.52
N LEU A 158 -18.93 4.46 -6.06
CA LEU A 158 -19.84 3.35 -5.74
C LEU A 158 -19.78 2.98 -4.26
N ARG A 159 -18.58 2.97 -3.67
CA ARG A 159 -18.39 2.72 -2.23
C ARG A 159 -18.96 3.84 -1.36
N VAL A 160 -18.87 5.10 -1.81
CA VAL A 160 -19.48 6.25 -1.12
C VAL A 160 -21.01 6.15 -1.11
N GLN A 161 -21.59 5.74 -2.25
CA GLN A 161 -23.04 5.62 -2.42
C GLN A 161 -23.62 4.45 -1.62
N ASN A 162 -22.96 3.29 -1.65
CA ASN A 162 -23.47 2.05 -1.06
C ASN A 162 -23.03 1.83 0.40
N GLY A 163 -22.13 2.66 0.91
CA GLY A 163 -21.55 2.52 2.25
C GLY A 163 -22.50 2.91 3.39
N LYS A 164 -22.35 2.25 4.55
CA LYS A 164 -23.14 2.56 5.76
C LYS A 164 -22.70 3.90 6.36
N LYS A 165 -23.64 4.74 6.81
CA LYS A 165 -23.32 6.08 7.34
C LYS A 165 -22.34 6.08 8.52
N SER A 166 -22.37 5.05 9.37
CA SER A 166 -21.50 4.91 10.55
C SER A 166 -20.20 4.16 10.29
N ASP A 167 -20.00 3.63 9.08
CA ASP A 167 -18.79 2.88 8.73
C ASP A 167 -17.61 3.84 8.51
N PRO A 168 -16.47 3.65 9.22
CA PRO A 168 -15.29 4.50 9.07
C PRO A 168 -14.79 4.63 7.63
N HIS A 169 -14.85 3.55 6.82
CA HIS A 169 -14.45 3.63 5.41
C HIS A 169 -15.35 4.61 4.66
N THR A 170 -16.67 4.49 4.87
CA THR A 170 -17.66 5.35 4.22
C THR A 170 -17.49 6.82 4.61
N ILE A 171 -17.23 7.10 5.89
CA ILE A 171 -16.98 8.47 6.39
C ILE A 171 -15.71 9.04 5.75
N ALA A 172 -14.62 8.27 5.74
CA ALA A 172 -13.35 8.65 5.13
C ALA A 172 -13.48 8.96 3.63
N LEU A 173 -14.19 8.11 2.89
CA LEU A 173 -14.41 8.32 1.46
C LEU A 173 -15.27 9.54 1.19
N LYS A 174 -16.35 9.77 1.96
CA LYS A 174 -17.16 10.99 1.85
C LYS A 174 -16.37 12.26 2.14
N LYS A 175 -15.36 12.18 3.02
CA LYS A 175 -14.44 13.29 3.27
C LYS A 175 -13.50 13.49 2.07
N LEU A 176 -12.89 12.41 1.58
CA LEU A 176 -11.96 12.42 0.45
C LEU A 176 -12.60 13.01 -0.82
N THR A 177 -13.83 12.59 -1.14
CA THR A 177 -14.51 13.01 -2.37
C THR A 177 -14.97 14.47 -2.38
N LYS A 178 -14.83 15.17 -1.23
CA LYS A 178 -15.09 16.60 -1.12
C LYS A 178 -13.84 17.45 -1.27
N GLU A 179 -12.66 16.85 -1.37
CA GLU A 179 -11.43 17.61 -1.57
C GLU A 179 -11.29 18.06 -3.03
N ASN A 180 -10.81 19.28 -3.23
CA ASN A 180 -10.60 19.85 -4.57
C ASN A 180 -9.73 18.94 -5.45
N PHE A 181 -8.66 18.38 -4.87
CA PHE A 181 -7.77 17.49 -5.62
C PHE A 181 -8.53 16.28 -6.20
N TRP A 182 -9.57 15.78 -5.52
CA TRP A 182 -10.35 14.64 -6.02
C TRP A 182 -11.16 15.00 -7.26
N SER A 183 -11.73 16.21 -7.31
CA SER A 183 -12.41 16.72 -8.51
C SER A 183 -11.47 16.77 -9.72
N ASP A 184 -10.22 17.18 -9.51
CA ASP A 184 -9.19 17.19 -10.56
C ASP A 184 -8.80 15.77 -11.01
N VAL A 185 -8.79 14.80 -10.09
CA VAL A 185 -8.58 13.38 -10.44
C VAL A 185 -9.73 12.87 -11.31
N LEU A 186 -10.98 13.15 -10.91
CA LEU A 186 -12.15 12.71 -11.65
C LEU A 186 -12.16 13.28 -13.08
N SER A 187 -11.92 14.58 -13.25
CA SER A 187 -11.94 15.20 -14.57
C SER A 187 -10.89 14.65 -15.54
N LYS A 188 -9.76 14.15 -15.01
CA LYS A 188 -8.65 13.63 -15.82
C LYS A 188 -8.74 12.14 -16.14
N TYR A 189 -9.35 11.34 -15.27
CA TYR A 189 -9.29 9.87 -15.34
C TYR A 189 -10.65 9.16 -15.39
N GLN A 190 -11.75 9.92 -15.47
CA GLN A 190 -13.10 9.42 -15.77
C GLN A 190 -13.30 9.31 -17.29
#